data_AF-A0A5C6A207-F1
#
_entry.id   AF-A0A5C6A207-F1
#
_cell.length_a   1.000
_cell.length_b   1.000
_cell.length_c   1.000
_cell.angle_alpha   90.00
_cell.angle_beta   90.00
_cell.angle_gamma   90.00
#
_symmetry.space_group_name_H-M   'P 1'
#
loop_
_entity.id
_entity.type
_entity.pdbx_description
1 polymer ?
#
loop_
_entity_poly.entity_id
_entity_poly.type
_entity_poly.pdbx_seq_one_letter_code
_entity_poly.pdbx_strand_id
1 'polypeptide(L)'
;MNRSGQRNGLLIGAGYFSEFHLDAWRRLEGANIIAVCDLDREKAEKMAVKFGIDRVHDDVAEALRSSDLDFVDIATGPGGRAELVLEVLERGLPIICQKPLANEYATAERIMKAAEAHDQVFMVHENFRFQPWHREIKRLLTEGVIGRRLHSLTMRTRMGDGWSEDAYSARQPYFRTMPRLLVHETGVHFIDTFRYLGGEVTQCFAQLKRLNPAIVGEDAGVIQLTLQSGATAIWDANRYNESGSDDPRYTFGEMWVEADGGTISLAGDGTITVDPIGKPVYVHDYVHSRDGFAGDCVAACQQHFLDVLDGKSKCETAPQEYRKTLQAVEAVYESARRNHPVILRSLESRLQISTSLREGRAKRGEGRRVIDLSLPMTDSMPGFGIAIAKSIENEGWNATTLTMYSHTGTHMDAPRHFVPDGDTLDQQVLSACCGPARLVNLADSAPRRSIGIEDVTAAIGQVYPGDRLLFRTDWHRRFGTPAYRNELPRISLELARWLVQHEVALIGVEPPSVADVNNLAELTDVHQTLFVGGVVIVEGLAHLDSIDVDEFEFVALPLNVVGGDGCPVRAIAIVDSRRHS
;
A
#
# COMPACT_ATOMS: atom_id res chain seq x y z
N MET A 1 37.21 38.36 12.67
CA MET A 1 36.83 37.97 11.30
C MET A 1 35.36 37.61 11.34
N ASN A 2 34.49 38.45 10.75
CA ASN A 2 33.04 38.25 10.74
C ASN A 2 32.69 36.99 9.93
N ARG A 3 32.07 35.99 10.56
CA ARG A 3 31.55 34.77 9.92
C ARG A 3 30.18 35.05 9.28
N SER A 4 30.12 35.99 8.33
CA SER A 4 28.90 36.21 7.54
C SER A 4 28.75 35.07 6.54
N GLY A 5 27.95 34.05 6.88
CA GLY A 5 27.66 32.89 6.02
C GLY A 5 27.56 31.54 6.72
N GLN A 6 27.79 31.46 8.04
CA GLN A 6 27.66 30.22 8.80
C GLN A 6 26.30 30.16 9.51
N ARG A 7 25.48 29.14 9.19
CA ARG A 7 24.17 28.90 9.80
C ARG A 7 24.32 28.14 11.12
N ASN A 8 23.64 28.59 12.16
CA ASN A 8 23.61 27.95 13.46
C ASN A 8 22.50 26.90 13.53
N GLY A 9 22.86 25.64 13.75
CA GLY A 9 21.93 24.53 13.90
C GLY A 9 21.76 24.09 15.34
N LEU A 10 20.58 23.57 15.66
CA LEU A 10 20.28 22.79 16.85
C LEU A 10 20.12 21.32 16.45
N LEU A 11 20.85 20.40 17.08
CA LEU A 11 20.61 18.97 16.93
C LEU A 11 19.70 18.46 18.06
N ILE A 12 18.62 17.76 17.73
CA ILE A 12 17.68 17.16 18.69
C ILE A 12 17.73 15.64 18.54
N GLY A 13 18.13 14.94 19.61
CA GLY A 13 18.35 13.50 19.67
C GLY A 13 19.83 13.13 19.57
N ALA A 14 20.45 12.84 20.71
CA ALA A 14 21.85 12.46 20.88
C ALA A 14 22.03 10.91 20.87
N GLY A 15 21.36 10.23 19.94
CA GLY A 15 21.40 8.78 19.79
C GLY A 15 22.59 8.27 18.96
N TYR A 16 22.62 6.96 18.69
CA TYR A 16 23.70 6.33 17.92
C TYR A 16 23.96 6.99 16.55
N PHE A 17 22.91 7.28 15.78
CA PHE A 17 23.08 7.77 14.42
C PHE A 17 23.39 9.28 14.35
N SER A 18 23.09 10.05 15.39
CA SER A 18 23.39 11.49 15.41
C SER A 18 24.89 11.78 15.43
N GLU A 19 25.72 10.81 15.84
CA GLU A 19 27.18 10.93 15.73
C GLU A 19 27.64 11.13 14.29
N PHE A 20 27.02 10.43 13.32
CA PHE A 20 27.33 10.62 11.91
C PHE A 20 26.86 11.98 11.40
N HIS A 21 25.73 12.48 11.91
CA HIS A 21 25.24 13.82 11.57
C HIS A 21 26.20 14.90 12.05
N LEU A 22 26.68 14.80 13.29
CA LEU A 22 27.59 15.78 13.88
C LEU A 22 28.99 15.72 13.27
N ASP A 23 29.50 14.52 12.95
CA ASP A 23 30.77 14.40 12.23
C ASP A 23 30.70 15.08 10.86
N ALA A 24 29.61 14.86 10.12
CA ALA A 24 29.38 15.51 8.84
C ALA A 24 29.23 17.03 8.99
N TRP A 25 28.37 17.53 9.89
CA TRP A 25 28.20 18.97 10.11
C TRP A 25 29.50 19.68 10.50
N ARG A 26 30.37 19.02 11.27
CA ARG A 26 31.67 19.57 11.65
C ARG A 26 32.63 19.73 10.47
N ARG A 27 32.50 18.89 9.44
CA ARG A 27 33.35 18.93 8.23
C ARG A 27 32.80 19.85 7.14
N LEU A 28 31.49 20.13 7.15
CA LEU A 28 30.84 21.00 6.16
C LEU A 28 31.08 22.48 6.44
N GLU A 29 31.31 23.25 5.38
CA GLU A 29 31.31 24.71 5.43
C GLU A 29 29.87 25.26 5.40
N GLY A 30 29.64 26.44 5.99
CA GLY A 30 28.34 27.10 5.92
C GLY A 30 27.32 26.70 7.00
N ALA A 31 27.65 25.76 7.88
CA ALA A 31 26.85 25.43 9.06
C ALA A 31 27.71 25.23 10.32
N ASN A 32 27.09 25.32 11.49
CA ASN A 32 27.67 25.01 12.80
C ASN A 32 26.58 24.54 13.75
N ILE A 33 26.72 23.36 14.35
CA ILE A 33 25.79 22.93 15.40
C ILE A 33 26.22 23.58 16.71
N ILE A 34 25.44 24.56 17.18
CA ILE A 34 25.75 25.35 18.38
C ILE A 34 25.08 24.82 19.64
N ALA A 35 24.09 23.94 19.47
CA ALA A 35 23.32 23.37 20.56
C ALA A 35 22.95 21.91 20.28
N VAL A 36 22.91 21.10 21.33
CA VAL A 36 22.37 19.73 21.31
C VAL A 36 21.29 19.59 22.39
N CYS A 37 20.21 18.89 22.03
CA CYS A 37 19.11 18.60 22.94
C CYS A 37 18.80 17.09 22.94
N ASP A 38 18.67 16.51 24.13
CA ASP A 38 18.13 15.16 24.33
C ASP A 38 17.41 15.09 25.68
N LEU A 39 16.28 14.37 25.76
CA LEU A 39 15.56 14.15 27.02
C LEU A 39 16.44 13.50 28.09
N ASP A 40 17.45 12.73 27.65
CA ASP A 40 18.53 12.21 28.47
C ASP A 40 19.71 13.20 28.44
N ARG A 41 19.73 14.12 29.41
CA ARG A 41 20.76 15.17 29.52
C ARG A 41 22.17 14.61 29.44
N GLU A 42 22.43 13.45 30.03
CA GLU A 42 23.76 12.83 30.04
C GLU A 42 24.23 12.47 28.62
N LYS A 43 23.32 12.02 27.75
CA LYS A 43 23.64 11.78 26.33
C LYS A 43 23.97 13.08 25.61
N ALA A 44 23.17 14.13 25.83
CA ALA A 44 23.41 15.43 25.22
C ALA A 44 24.78 16.02 25.66
N GLU A 45 25.12 15.93 26.95
CA GLU A 45 26.41 16.38 27.49
C GLU A 45 27.59 15.60 26.89
N LYS A 46 27.49 14.26 26.82
CA LYS A 46 28.53 13.43 26.18
C LYS A 46 28.74 13.81 24.72
N MET A 47 27.65 14.04 24.00
CA MET A 47 27.69 14.43 22.59
C MET A 47 28.31 15.82 22.42
N ALA A 48 27.93 16.77 23.27
CA ALA A 48 28.49 18.13 23.26
C ALA A 48 30.00 18.13 23.54
N VAL A 49 30.46 17.37 24.53
CA VAL A 49 31.90 17.24 24.81
C VAL A 49 32.63 16.61 23.62
N LYS A 50 32.09 15.55 23.03
CA LYS A 50 32.71 14.84 21.90
C LYS A 50 32.91 15.72 20.67
N PHE A 51 31.94 16.60 20.39
CA PHE A 51 31.93 17.42 19.18
C PHE A 51 32.25 18.91 19.43
N GLY A 52 32.48 19.33 20.67
CA GLY A 52 32.79 20.70 21.04
C GLY A 52 31.61 21.65 20.87
N ILE A 53 30.42 21.24 21.30
CA ILE A 53 29.17 22.03 21.19
C ILE A 53 28.95 22.80 22.49
N ASP A 54 28.71 24.10 22.40
CA ASP A 54 28.70 25.01 23.55
C ASP A 54 27.44 24.89 24.42
N ARG A 55 26.29 24.52 23.84
CA ARG A 55 24.99 24.55 24.52
C ARG A 55 24.37 23.17 24.61
N VAL A 56 23.93 22.82 25.82
CA VAL A 56 23.28 21.54 26.11
C VAL A 56 21.92 21.81 26.73
N HIS A 57 20.89 21.17 26.16
CA HIS A 57 19.52 21.25 26.64
C HIS A 57 18.94 19.85 26.86
N ASP A 58 18.00 19.74 27.78
CA ASP A 58 17.16 18.56 28.03
C ASP A 58 15.66 18.84 27.82
N ASP A 59 15.33 20.08 27.49
CA ASP A 59 14.00 20.54 27.13
C ASP A 59 14.01 21.18 25.72
N VAL A 60 13.19 20.63 24.83
CA VAL A 60 13.10 21.08 23.43
C VAL A 60 12.56 22.50 23.34
N ALA A 61 11.51 22.81 24.10
CA ALA A 61 10.86 24.11 24.06
C ALA A 61 11.82 25.22 24.48
N GLU A 62 12.66 24.96 25.49
CA GLU A 62 13.75 25.82 25.90
C GLU A 62 14.81 25.98 24.82
N ALA A 63 15.30 24.89 24.23
CA ALA A 63 16.31 24.93 23.18
C ALA A 63 15.86 25.78 21.98
N LEU A 64 14.58 25.67 21.61
CA LEU A 64 13.97 26.43 20.51
C LEU A 64 13.70 27.92 20.84
N ARG A 65 13.93 28.39 22.08
CA ARG A 65 13.85 29.83 22.41
C ARG A 65 15.06 30.62 21.91
N SER A 66 16.14 29.96 21.51
CA SER A 66 17.36 30.62 21.07
C SER A 66 17.12 31.40 19.78
N SER A 67 17.35 32.71 19.80
CA SER A 67 17.07 33.59 18.65
C SER A 67 18.13 33.55 17.54
N ASP A 68 19.23 32.85 17.78
CA ASP A 68 20.36 32.70 16.87
C ASP A 68 20.37 31.34 16.15
N LEU A 69 19.25 30.60 16.17
CA LEU A 69 19.08 29.35 15.40
C LEU A 69 18.59 29.65 13.98
N ASP A 70 19.23 29.00 13.01
CA ASP A 70 18.90 29.09 11.58
C ASP A 70 18.25 27.81 11.03
N PHE A 71 18.43 26.66 11.71
CA PHE A 71 17.79 25.39 11.34
C PHE A 71 17.84 24.37 12.50
N VAL A 72 17.10 23.27 12.35
CA VAL A 72 17.09 22.14 13.31
C VAL A 72 17.36 20.82 12.59
N ASP A 73 18.27 20.02 13.16
CA ASP A 73 18.53 18.62 12.78
C ASP A 73 17.89 17.67 13.79
N ILE A 74 16.80 17.02 13.39
CA ILE A 74 16.04 16.09 14.23
C ILE A 74 16.55 14.67 13.97
N ALA A 75 17.37 14.16 14.89
CA ALA A 75 17.98 12.82 14.86
C ALA A 75 17.47 11.88 15.97
N THR A 76 16.28 12.17 16.53
CA THR A 76 15.60 11.32 17.53
C THR A 76 15.16 9.97 16.95
N GLY A 77 14.68 9.04 17.79
CA GLY A 77 13.86 7.91 17.33
C GLY A 77 12.48 8.35 16.83
N PRO A 78 11.71 7.48 16.14
CA PRO A 78 10.42 7.86 15.55
C PRO A 78 9.31 8.10 16.59
N GLY A 79 9.42 7.51 17.79
CA GLY A 79 8.47 7.73 18.88
C GLY A 79 8.49 9.19 19.38
N GLY A 80 7.33 9.86 19.39
CA GLY A 80 7.21 11.25 19.82
C GLY A 80 7.70 12.30 18.80
N ARG A 81 8.31 11.89 17.69
CA ARG A 81 8.91 12.81 16.71
C ARG A 81 7.90 13.73 16.03
N ALA A 82 6.67 13.27 15.86
CA ALA A 82 5.65 14.07 15.19
C ALA A 82 5.34 15.39 15.93
N GLU A 83 5.21 15.36 17.26
CA GLU A 83 4.99 16.58 18.05
C GLU A 83 6.22 17.50 18.01
N LEU A 84 7.42 16.90 18.08
CA LEU A 84 8.67 17.64 17.95
C LEU A 84 8.76 18.39 16.62
N VAL A 85 8.42 17.73 15.51
CA VAL A 85 8.44 18.38 14.19
C VAL A 85 7.43 19.51 14.10
N LEU A 86 6.21 19.32 14.63
CA LEU A 86 5.18 20.37 14.68
C LEU A 86 5.67 21.59 15.46
N GLU A 87 6.28 21.39 16.62
CA GLU A 87 6.82 22.47 17.44
C GLU A 87 7.90 23.27 16.71
N VAL A 88 8.78 22.60 15.94
CA VAL A 88 9.81 23.29 15.14
C VAL A 88 9.20 24.03 13.94
N LEU A 89 8.19 23.45 13.27
CA LEU A 89 7.48 24.11 12.18
C LEU A 89 6.78 25.39 12.65
N GLU A 90 6.15 25.37 13.83
CA GLU A 90 5.53 26.56 14.45
C GLU A 90 6.52 27.70 14.72
N ARG A 91 7.80 27.38 14.93
CA ARG A 91 8.88 28.38 15.05
C ARG A 91 9.36 28.94 13.72
N GLY A 92 8.92 28.36 12.61
CA GLY A 92 9.32 28.77 11.27
C GLY A 92 10.80 28.50 10.97
N LEU A 93 11.38 27.48 11.59
CA LEU A 93 12.77 27.06 11.32
C LEU A 93 12.82 25.96 10.26
N PRO A 94 13.80 25.98 9.34
CA PRO A 94 14.12 24.85 8.49
C PRO A 94 14.46 23.58 9.26
N ILE A 95 14.08 22.43 8.71
CA ILE A 95 14.19 21.11 9.34
C ILE A 95 14.94 20.15 8.41
N ILE A 96 15.93 19.45 8.96
CA ILE A 96 16.40 18.17 8.44
C ILE A 96 16.03 17.08 9.45
N CYS A 97 15.36 16.03 9.00
CA CYS A 97 14.73 15.05 9.90
C CYS A 97 15.08 13.63 9.54
N GLN A 98 15.55 12.86 10.52
CA GLN A 98 15.88 11.46 10.33
C GLN A 98 14.71 10.60 9.86
N LYS A 99 15.02 9.53 9.14
CA LYS A 99 14.08 8.46 8.77
C LYS A 99 14.00 7.40 9.89
N PRO A 100 12.95 6.57 9.91
CA PRO A 100 11.67 6.76 9.23
C PRO A 100 10.92 7.92 9.90
N LEU A 101 10.20 8.78 9.16
CA LEU A 101 9.49 9.95 9.73
C LEU A 101 8.61 9.59 10.94
N ALA A 102 7.96 8.44 10.89
CA ALA A 102 7.23 7.83 11.98
C ALA A 102 7.14 6.30 11.79
N ASN A 103 6.73 5.59 12.84
CA ASN A 103 6.51 4.13 12.77
C ASN A 103 5.28 3.79 11.92
N GLU A 104 4.20 4.56 12.05
CA GLU A 104 2.98 4.36 11.27
C GLU A 104 2.88 5.38 10.14
N TYR A 105 2.44 4.92 8.96
CA TYR A 105 2.15 5.77 7.82
C TYR A 105 1.22 6.95 8.18
N ALA A 106 0.22 6.71 9.03
CA ALA A 106 -0.71 7.76 9.45
C ALA A 106 -0.04 8.91 10.23
N THR A 107 0.91 8.57 11.10
CA THR A 107 1.69 9.54 11.86
C THR A 107 2.63 10.30 10.93
N ALA A 108 3.25 9.62 9.96
CA ALA A 108 4.06 10.26 8.93
C ALA A 108 3.23 11.22 8.06
N GLU A 109 2.02 10.83 7.65
CA GLU A 109 1.09 11.70 6.91
C GLU A 109 0.74 12.98 7.68
N ARG A 110 0.55 12.89 8.99
CA ARG A 110 0.32 14.08 9.82
C ARG A 110 1.51 15.05 9.75
N ILE A 111 2.74 14.53 9.85
CA ILE A 111 3.96 15.34 9.69
C ILE A 111 4.02 15.96 8.30
N MET A 112 3.78 15.18 7.24
CA MET A 112 3.87 15.66 5.87
C MET A 112 2.80 16.71 5.55
N LYS A 113 1.58 16.57 6.07
CA LYS A 113 0.51 17.58 5.95
C LYS A 113 0.82 18.85 6.71
N ALA A 114 1.41 18.74 7.91
CA ALA A 114 1.83 19.92 8.63
C ALA A 114 2.93 20.66 7.87
N ALA A 115 3.89 19.95 7.28
CA ALA A 115 4.92 20.56 6.45
C ALA A 115 4.35 21.31 5.24
N GLU A 116 3.19 20.93 4.69
CA GLU A 116 2.53 21.64 3.58
C GLU A 116 1.95 23.00 4.00
N ALA A 117 1.68 23.22 5.29
CA ALA A 117 1.16 24.48 5.80
C ALA A 117 2.27 25.51 6.11
N HIS A 118 3.53 25.18 5.82
CA HIS A 118 4.71 25.94 6.19
C HIS A 118 5.64 26.11 4.99
N ASP A 119 6.18 27.32 4.79
CA ASP A 119 7.05 27.64 3.65
C ASP A 119 8.53 27.27 3.88
N GLN A 120 8.87 26.81 5.09
CA GLN A 120 10.22 26.45 5.47
C GLN A 120 10.69 25.18 4.77
N VAL A 121 12.01 25.13 4.51
CA VAL A 121 12.63 23.91 4.01
C VAL A 121 12.49 22.80 5.05
N PHE A 122 11.81 21.74 4.68
CA PHE A 122 11.78 20.48 5.41
C PHE A 122 12.39 19.42 4.49
N MET A 123 13.51 18.82 4.90
CA MET A 123 14.10 17.67 4.24
C MET A 123 14.08 16.42 5.13
N VAL A 124 13.61 15.30 4.57
CA VAL A 124 13.81 13.98 5.18
C VAL A 124 15.22 13.52 4.87
N HIS A 125 15.97 13.10 5.87
CA HIS A 125 17.35 12.59 5.76
C HIS A 125 17.35 11.14 5.26
N GLU A 126 16.88 10.97 4.02
CA GLU A 126 16.93 9.74 3.24
C GLU A 126 18.24 9.74 2.40
N ASN A 127 19.31 9.27 3.03
CA ASN A 127 20.68 9.51 2.58
C ASN A 127 21.21 8.48 1.55
N PHE A 128 20.53 7.37 1.29
CA PHE A 128 21.08 6.32 0.42
C PHE A 128 21.18 6.75 -1.05
N ARG A 129 20.25 7.58 -1.55
CA ARG A 129 20.37 8.17 -2.89
C ARG A 129 21.57 9.12 -3.03
N PHE A 130 22.12 9.60 -1.92
CA PHE A 130 23.30 10.46 -1.86
C PHE A 130 24.62 9.69 -1.78
N GLN A 131 24.57 8.36 -1.74
CA GLN A 131 25.78 7.56 -1.86
C GLN A 131 26.45 7.80 -3.22
N PRO A 132 27.79 7.87 -3.27
CA PRO A 132 28.51 8.34 -4.46
C PRO A 132 28.27 7.43 -5.67
N TRP A 133 28.15 6.11 -5.48
CA TRP A 133 27.81 5.19 -6.56
C TRP A 133 26.40 5.42 -7.12
N HIS A 134 25.38 5.69 -6.29
CA HIS A 134 24.04 5.96 -6.80
C HIS A 134 23.97 7.30 -7.53
N ARG A 135 24.70 8.32 -7.04
CA ARG A 135 24.86 9.61 -7.74
C ARG A 135 25.54 9.43 -9.08
N GLU A 136 26.59 8.62 -9.12
CA GLU A 136 27.34 8.37 -10.35
C GLU A 136 26.56 7.53 -11.36
N ILE A 137 25.89 6.46 -10.92
CA ILE A 137 24.99 5.67 -11.77
C ILE A 137 23.90 6.58 -12.37
N LYS A 138 23.32 7.51 -11.58
CA LYS A 138 22.35 8.47 -12.11
C LYS A 138 22.96 9.36 -13.20
N ARG A 139 24.19 9.85 -13.00
CA ARG A 139 24.91 10.67 -13.99
C ARG A 139 25.11 9.89 -15.29
N LEU A 140 25.63 8.66 -15.20
CA LEU A 140 25.86 7.78 -16.36
C LEU A 140 24.58 7.45 -17.12
N LEU A 141 23.47 7.19 -16.41
CA LEU A 141 22.14 7.01 -17.01
C LEU A 141 21.65 8.27 -17.73
N THR A 142 21.84 9.44 -17.11
CA THR A 142 21.44 10.74 -17.68
C THR A 142 22.22 11.06 -18.96
N GLU A 143 23.51 10.71 -19.00
CA GLU A 143 24.37 10.86 -20.17
C GLU A 143 24.12 9.80 -21.26
N GLY A 144 23.34 8.76 -20.95
CA GLY A 144 23.00 7.70 -21.88
C GLY A 144 24.16 6.74 -22.17
N VAL A 145 25.07 6.56 -21.22
CA VAL A 145 26.28 5.72 -21.37
C VAL A 145 25.94 4.28 -21.76
N ILE A 146 24.84 3.75 -21.23
CA ILE A 146 24.30 2.42 -21.56
C ILE A 146 22.96 2.50 -22.33
N GLY A 147 22.72 3.59 -23.05
CA GLY A 147 21.44 3.81 -23.75
C GLY A 147 20.42 4.58 -22.91
N ARG A 148 19.19 4.65 -23.40
CA ARG A 148 18.11 5.49 -22.82
C ARG A 148 16.87 4.71 -22.41
N ARG A 149 16.73 3.46 -22.87
CA ARG A 149 15.61 2.60 -22.51
C ARG A 149 16.07 1.65 -21.41
N LEU A 150 15.70 1.99 -20.19
CA LEU A 150 16.01 1.19 -19.01
C LEU A 150 15.18 -0.11 -19.03
N HIS A 151 15.84 -1.26 -18.83
CA HIS A 151 15.23 -2.58 -18.81
C HIS A 151 15.01 -3.06 -17.37
N SER A 152 16.08 -3.06 -16.57
CA SER A 152 16.05 -3.61 -15.22
C SER A 152 17.00 -2.87 -14.27
N LEU A 153 16.67 -2.90 -12.97
CA LEU A 153 17.57 -2.54 -11.88
C LEU A 153 17.52 -3.63 -10.81
N THR A 154 18.58 -4.41 -10.65
CA THR A 154 18.61 -5.51 -9.68
C THR A 154 19.58 -5.17 -8.55
N MET A 155 19.13 -5.22 -7.31
CA MET A 155 19.94 -5.05 -6.11
C MET A 155 19.92 -6.34 -5.29
N ARG A 156 21.10 -6.80 -4.86
CA ARG A 156 21.25 -7.97 -3.98
C ARG A 156 21.94 -7.59 -2.69
N THR A 157 21.30 -7.86 -1.55
CA THR A 157 21.83 -7.46 -0.23
C THR A 157 21.98 -8.67 0.70
N ARG A 158 23.14 -8.79 1.34
CA ARG A 158 23.53 -9.88 2.26
C ARG A 158 24.32 -9.30 3.44
N MET A 159 23.62 -8.89 4.49
CA MET A 159 24.24 -8.12 5.58
C MET A 159 24.99 -8.98 6.59
N GLY A 160 24.63 -10.25 6.74
CA GLY A 160 25.24 -11.17 7.69
C GLY A 160 25.04 -10.82 9.17
N ASP A 161 24.19 -9.86 9.51
CA ASP A 161 24.01 -9.37 10.88
C ASP A 161 22.72 -9.87 11.55
N GLY A 162 21.97 -10.72 10.84
CA GLY A 162 20.67 -11.22 11.24
C GLY A 162 20.61 -12.71 11.55
N TRP A 163 21.69 -13.50 11.47
CA TRP A 163 21.61 -14.96 11.63
C TRP A 163 21.76 -15.48 13.06
N SER A 164 22.46 -14.74 13.94
CA SER A 164 22.76 -15.21 15.29
C SER A 164 21.58 -15.05 16.26
N GLU A 165 21.61 -15.76 17.39
CA GLU A 165 20.60 -15.61 18.46
C GLU A 165 20.63 -14.23 19.12
N ASP A 166 21.77 -13.55 19.08
CA ASP A 166 21.99 -12.20 19.59
C ASP A 166 21.90 -11.12 18.49
N ALA A 167 21.37 -11.46 17.32
CA ALA A 167 21.24 -10.56 16.17
C ALA A 167 20.82 -9.13 16.57
N TYR A 168 21.51 -8.14 15.99
CA TYR A 168 21.33 -6.70 16.21
C TYR A 168 21.64 -6.17 17.63
N SER A 169 21.81 -7.01 18.65
CA SER A 169 21.86 -6.58 20.06
C SER A 169 22.99 -5.59 20.36
N ALA A 170 24.15 -5.76 19.72
CA ALA A 170 25.32 -4.90 19.93
C ALA A 170 25.16 -3.47 19.38
N ARG A 171 24.18 -3.23 18.49
CA ARG A 171 24.05 -1.94 17.78
C ARG A 171 22.63 -1.38 17.85
N GLN A 172 21.64 -2.17 17.46
CA GLN A 172 20.25 -1.76 17.29
C GLN A 172 19.32 -2.82 17.91
N PRO A 173 19.35 -3.00 19.25
CA PRO A 173 18.60 -4.07 19.92
C PRO A 173 17.10 -4.03 19.66
N TYR A 174 16.54 -2.84 19.40
CA TYR A 174 15.12 -2.66 19.08
C TYR A 174 14.68 -3.35 17.78
N PHE A 175 15.59 -3.62 16.82
CA PHE A 175 15.25 -4.37 15.60
C PHE A 175 14.65 -5.75 15.89
N ARG A 176 15.03 -6.37 17.01
CA ARG A 176 14.55 -7.70 17.39
C ARG A 176 13.04 -7.74 17.66
N THR A 177 12.45 -6.64 18.12
CA THR A 177 11.04 -6.58 18.51
C THR A 177 10.15 -5.87 17.48
N MET A 178 10.73 -5.35 16.41
CA MET A 178 9.96 -4.65 15.37
C MET A 178 9.10 -5.63 14.57
N PRO A 179 7.79 -5.38 14.40
CA PRO A 179 6.91 -6.24 13.60
C PRO A 179 7.13 -6.11 12.10
N ARG A 180 7.72 -5.00 11.66
CA ARG A 180 8.12 -4.69 10.29
C ARG A 180 9.60 -4.32 10.35
N LEU A 181 10.49 -5.06 9.68
CA LEU A 181 11.94 -4.89 9.84
C LEU A 181 12.65 -4.64 8.51
N LEU A 182 12.91 -5.66 7.70
CA LEU A 182 13.76 -5.54 6.50
C LEU A 182 13.29 -4.42 5.57
N VAL A 183 12.02 -4.42 5.18
CA VAL A 183 11.50 -3.43 4.23
C VAL A 183 11.42 -2.05 4.88
N HIS A 184 10.96 -1.98 6.12
CA HIS A 184 10.81 -0.72 6.85
C HIS A 184 12.14 -0.01 7.14
N GLU A 185 13.18 -0.75 7.52
CA GLU A 185 14.46 -0.17 7.95
C GLU A 185 15.50 -0.08 6.84
N THR A 186 15.56 -1.09 5.96
CA THR A 186 16.57 -1.17 4.90
C THR A 186 15.93 -0.99 3.52
N GLY A 187 14.75 -1.57 3.30
CA GLY A 187 14.08 -1.52 2.00
C GLY A 187 13.62 -0.14 1.60
N VAL A 188 13.21 0.69 2.56
CA VAL A 188 12.83 2.09 2.33
C VAL A 188 13.90 2.84 1.53
N HIS A 189 15.18 2.63 1.86
CA HIS A 189 16.32 3.22 1.19
C HIS A 189 16.47 2.74 -0.26
N PHE A 190 16.35 1.43 -0.50
CA PHE A 190 16.49 0.88 -1.86
C PHE A 190 15.29 1.19 -2.73
N ILE A 191 14.07 1.16 -2.17
CA ILE A 191 12.85 1.63 -2.85
C ILE A 191 13.03 3.09 -3.29
N ASP A 192 13.56 3.93 -2.40
CA ASP A 192 13.88 5.32 -2.71
C ASP A 192 14.95 5.46 -3.82
N THR A 193 16.04 4.69 -3.74
CA THR A 193 17.09 4.65 -4.77
C THR A 193 16.55 4.18 -6.13
N PHE A 194 15.69 3.16 -6.17
CA PHE A 194 15.06 2.72 -7.43
C PHE A 194 14.19 3.82 -8.03
N ARG A 195 13.41 4.53 -7.19
CA ARG A 195 12.65 5.71 -7.63
C ARG A 195 13.56 6.79 -8.22
N TYR A 196 14.65 7.09 -7.51
CA TYR A 196 15.63 8.08 -7.94
C TYR A 196 16.25 7.73 -9.30
N LEU A 197 16.62 6.46 -9.51
CA LEU A 197 17.28 6.02 -10.75
C LEU A 197 16.31 5.87 -11.92
N GLY A 198 15.21 5.12 -11.72
CA GLY A 198 14.31 4.68 -12.79
C GLY A 198 12.91 5.31 -12.78
N GLY A 199 12.65 6.30 -11.93
CA GLY A 199 11.35 6.98 -11.82
C GLY A 199 10.37 6.30 -10.87
N GLU A 200 9.19 6.90 -10.70
CA GLU A 200 8.22 6.51 -9.67
C GLU A 200 7.75 5.06 -9.77
N VAL A 201 7.48 4.43 -8.64
CA VAL A 201 6.91 3.07 -8.61
C VAL A 201 5.45 3.13 -9.06
N THR A 202 5.06 2.27 -9.99
CA THR A 202 3.70 2.17 -10.53
C THR A 202 2.98 0.91 -10.05
N GLN A 203 3.72 -0.17 -9.84
CA GLN A 203 3.23 -1.46 -9.36
C GLN A 203 4.31 -2.18 -8.56
N CYS A 204 3.93 -3.00 -7.59
CA CYS A 204 4.86 -3.88 -6.88
C CYS A 204 4.30 -5.29 -6.68
N PHE A 205 5.19 -6.27 -6.60
CA PHE A 205 4.93 -7.61 -6.07
C PHE A 205 6.00 -7.94 -5.03
N ALA A 206 5.64 -8.55 -3.91
CA ALA A 206 6.61 -8.87 -2.87
C ALA A 206 6.33 -10.22 -2.20
N GLN A 207 7.41 -10.92 -1.86
CA GLN A 207 7.39 -12.09 -0.99
C GLN A 207 8.36 -11.86 0.16
N LEU A 208 7.83 -11.80 1.38
CA LEU A 208 8.60 -11.52 2.59
C LEU A 208 8.59 -12.73 3.52
N LYS A 209 9.71 -12.95 4.22
CA LYS A 209 9.91 -14.09 5.11
C LYS A 209 10.71 -13.66 6.34
N ARG A 210 10.47 -14.36 7.43
CA ARG A 210 11.32 -14.34 8.62
C ARG A 210 12.12 -15.62 8.69
N LEU A 211 13.44 -15.51 8.62
CA LEU A 211 14.40 -16.59 8.71
C LEU A 211 14.88 -16.77 10.14
N ASN A 212 15.27 -15.69 10.84
CA ASN A 212 15.72 -15.78 12.22
C ASN A 212 14.52 -15.91 13.19
N PRO A 213 14.43 -16.99 14.00
CA PRO A 213 13.35 -17.16 14.96
C PRO A 213 13.44 -16.19 16.17
N ALA A 214 14.60 -15.57 16.42
CA ALA A 214 14.89 -14.70 17.57
C ALA A 214 14.43 -13.24 17.39
N ILE A 215 13.76 -12.93 16.28
CA ILE A 215 13.19 -11.62 15.96
C ILE A 215 11.69 -11.71 15.62
N VAL A 216 11.00 -10.58 15.58
CA VAL A 216 9.56 -10.52 15.26
C VAL A 216 9.30 -10.29 13.76
N GLY A 217 9.96 -9.30 13.16
CA GLY A 217 9.72 -8.87 11.78
C GLY A 217 10.39 -9.74 10.72
N GLU A 218 10.09 -9.44 9.46
CA GLU A 218 10.72 -10.07 8.31
C GLU A 218 12.18 -9.63 8.14
N ASP A 219 13.08 -10.55 7.84
CA ASP A 219 14.52 -10.32 7.62
C ASP A 219 15.00 -10.83 6.25
N ALA A 220 14.09 -11.33 5.42
CA ALA A 220 14.34 -11.77 4.05
C ALA A 220 13.16 -11.48 3.13
N GLY A 221 13.44 -11.26 1.85
CA GLY A 221 12.40 -11.12 0.84
C GLY A 221 12.91 -10.88 -0.58
N VAL A 222 12.02 -11.08 -1.54
CA VAL A 222 12.18 -10.66 -2.93
C VAL A 222 11.09 -9.65 -3.25
N ILE A 223 11.48 -8.45 -3.66
CA ILE A 223 10.57 -7.36 -4.01
C ILE A 223 10.79 -7.02 -5.48
N GLN A 224 9.72 -7.02 -6.27
CA GLN A 224 9.70 -6.58 -7.66
C GLN A 224 8.88 -5.30 -7.78
N LEU A 225 9.42 -4.28 -8.43
CA LEU A 225 8.77 -2.99 -8.67
C LEU A 225 8.73 -2.71 -10.17
N THR A 226 7.60 -2.24 -10.69
CA THR A 226 7.51 -1.64 -12.02
C THR A 226 7.68 -0.13 -11.88
N LEU A 227 8.68 0.43 -12.56
CA LEU A 227 8.99 1.87 -12.48
C LEU A 227 8.35 2.65 -13.63
N GLN A 228 8.22 3.96 -13.47
CA GLN A 228 7.65 4.87 -14.47
C GLN A 228 8.41 4.86 -15.81
N SER A 229 9.71 4.56 -15.78
CA SER A 229 10.51 4.35 -16.99
C SER A 229 10.10 3.11 -17.81
N GLY A 230 9.26 2.22 -17.25
CA GLY A 230 8.95 0.91 -17.80
C GLY A 230 9.93 -0.19 -17.35
N ALA A 231 11.01 0.16 -16.64
CA ALA A 231 11.96 -0.80 -16.11
C ALA A 231 11.39 -1.60 -14.94
N THR A 232 11.87 -2.83 -14.77
CA THR A 232 11.58 -3.66 -13.60
C THR A 232 12.74 -3.56 -12.60
N ALA A 233 12.47 -3.09 -11.38
CA ALA A 233 13.42 -3.16 -10.29
C ALA A 233 13.21 -4.43 -9.47
N ILE A 234 14.29 -5.10 -9.06
CA ILE A 234 14.27 -6.30 -8.23
C ILE A 234 15.19 -6.09 -7.04
N TRP A 235 14.70 -6.35 -5.85
CA TRP A 235 15.49 -6.39 -4.63
C TRP A 235 15.43 -7.79 -4.02
N ASP A 236 16.53 -8.53 -4.14
CA ASP A 236 16.74 -9.82 -3.47
C ASP A 236 17.54 -9.59 -2.19
N ALA A 237 16.86 -9.66 -1.06
CA ALA A 237 17.40 -9.21 0.21
C ALA A 237 17.26 -10.25 1.30
N ASN A 238 18.32 -10.42 2.09
CA ASN A 238 18.20 -10.92 3.44
C ASN A 238 19.33 -10.37 4.33
N ARG A 239 19.05 -10.30 5.63
CA ARG A 239 20.06 -9.96 6.65
C ARG A 239 20.74 -11.19 7.25
N TYR A 240 20.23 -12.38 6.94
CA TYR A 240 20.70 -13.64 7.50
C TYR A 240 22.06 -14.03 6.94
N ASN A 241 22.20 -14.18 5.63
CA ASN A 241 23.45 -14.62 5.01
C ASN A 241 24.46 -13.47 4.93
N GLU A 242 25.73 -13.85 5.07
CA GLU A 242 26.88 -12.96 4.89
C GLU A 242 27.13 -12.68 3.40
N SER A 243 27.78 -11.54 3.13
CA SER A 243 28.36 -11.26 1.81
C SER A 243 29.85 -11.64 1.79
N GLY A 244 30.43 -11.70 0.60
CA GLY A 244 31.89 -11.80 0.45
C GLY A 244 32.63 -10.46 0.60
N SER A 245 31.95 -9.38 1.00
CA SER A 245 32.55 -8.05 1.17
C SER A 245 33.19 -7.92 2.55
N ASP A 246 34.38 -7.31 2.60
CA ASP A 246 35.07 -6.95 3.85
C ASP A 246 34.24 -6.00 4.74
N ASP A 247 33.44 -5.14 4.11
CA ASP A 247 32.49 -4.27 4.79
C ASP A 247 31.14 -4.33 4.09
N PRO A 248 30.24 -5.22 4.54
CA PRO A 248 28.90 -5.35 3.98
C PRO A 248 28.05 -4.08 4.10
N ARG A 249 28.43 -3.11 4.96
CA ARG A 249 27.73 -1.84 5.15
C ARG A 249 28.30 -0.70 4.30
N TYR A 250 29.31 -0.98 3.46
CA TYR A 250 29.84 0.07 2.60
C TYR A 250 28.81 0.44 1.53
N THR A 251 28.48 -0.51 0.65
CA THR A 251 27.43 -0.34 -0.38
C THR A 251 26.08 -0.97 0.00
N PHE A 252 26.04 -1.74 1.10
CA PHE A 252 24.89 -2.57 1.52
C PHE A 252 24.51 -3.70 0.54
N GLY A 253 25.22 -3.84 -0.57
CA GLY A 253 24.92 -4.85 -1.59
C GLY A 253 25.60 -4.60 -2.93
N GLU A 254 25.16 -5.36 -3.91
CA GLU A 254 25.63 -5.32 -5.30
C GLU A 254 24.46 -4.98 -6.22
N MET A 255 24.72 -4.17 -7.26
CA MET A 255 23.69 -3.69 -8.17
C MET A 255 24.02 -3.98 -9.63
N TRP A 256 22.99 -4.27 -10.42
CA TRP A 256 23.03 -4.28 -11.88
C TRP A 256 21.95 -3.35 -12.43
N VAL A 257 22.33 -2.52 -13.41
CA VAL A 257 21.44 -1.60 -14.10
C VAL A 257 21.59 -1.86 -15.60
N GLU A 258 20.51 -2.26 -16.25
CA GLU A 258 20.52 -2.71 -17.64
C GLU A 258 19.64 -1.81 -18.51
N ALA A 259 20.14 -1.48 -19.69
CA ALA A 259 19.43 -0.69 -20.69
C ALA A 259 19.79 -1.13 -22.12
N ASP A 260 19.18 -0.49 -23.12
CA ASP A 260 19.31 -0.85 -24.54
C ASP A 260 20.71 -0.66 -25.15
N GLY A 261 21.64 -0.04 -24.43
CA GLY A 261 23.03 0.13 -24.83
C GLY A 261 24.06 -0.60 -23.96
N GLY A 262 23.66 -1.30 -22.89
CA GLY A 262 24.59 -2.06 -22.04
C GLY A 262 24.16 -2.17 -20.58
N THR A 263 25.14 -2.49 -19.74
CA THR A 263 24.96 -2.74 -18.30
C THR A 263 25.94 -1.92 -17.47
N ILE A 264 25.48 -1.38 -16.35
CA ILE A 264 26.32 -0.84 -15.27
C ILE A 264 26.20 -1.80 -14.08
N SER A 265 27.30 -2.24 -13.50
CA SER A 265 27.31 -3.04 -12.27
C SER A 265 28.09 -2.36 -11.15
N LEU A 266 27.56 -2.42 -9.93
CA LEU A 266 28.18 -1.96 -8.69
C LEU A 266 28.58 -3.16 -7.82
N ALA A 267 29.86 -3.26 -7.49
CA ALA A 267 30.38 -4.25 -6.55
C ALA A 267 30.34 -3.76 -5.09
N GLY A 268 30.50 -4.70 -4.15
CA GLY A 268 30.44 -4.44 -2.70
C GLY A 268 31.52 -3.50 -2.14
N ASP A 269 32.58 -3.23 -2.92
CA ASP A 269 33.68 -2.32 -2.58
C ASP A 269 33.52 -0.93 -3.20
N GLY A 270 32.40 -0.68 -3.89
CA GLY A 270 32.13 0.57 -4.60
C GLY A 270 32.57 0.57 -6.06
N THR A 271 33.23 -0.48 -6.58
CA THR A 271 33.66 -0.50 -7.98
C THR A 271 32.46 -0.46 -8.92
N ILE A 272 32.46 0.49 -9.86
CA ILE A 272 31.49 0.54 -10.96
C ILE A 272 32.15 0.01 -12.23
N THR A 273 31.50 -0.97 -12.86
CA THR A 273 31.91 -1.50 -14.17
C THR A 273 30.83 -1.19 -15.20
N VAL A 274 31.23 -0.75 -16.39
CA VAL A 274 30.34 -0.48 -17.51
C VAL A 274 30.65 -1.48 -18.62
N ASP A 275 29.61 -2.18 -19.06
CA ASP A 275 29.64 -3.17 -20.15
C ASP A 275 28.73 -2.70 -21.30
N PRO A 276 29.23 -1.88 -22.24
CA PRO A 276 28.44 -1.41 -23.37
C PRO A 276 28.31 -2.49 -24.45
N ILE A 277 27.14 -2.61 -25.06
CA ILE A 277 26.88 -3.60 -26.12
C ILE A 277 27.86 -3.41 -27.28
N GLY A 278 28.58 -4.48 -27.62
CA GLY A 278 29.51 -4.51 -28.75
C GLY A 278 30.81 -3.71 -28.54
N LYS A 279 31.11 -3.27 -27.31
CA LYS A 279 32.36 -2.59 -26.94
C LYS A 279 33.05 -3.31 -25.79
N PRO A 280 34.36 -3.09 -25.57
CA PRO A 280 35.03 -3.64 -24.39
C PRO A 280 34.44 -3.10 -23.09
N VAL A 281 34.27 -3.99 -22.11
CA VAL A 281 33.96 -3.65 -20.72
C VAL A 281 35.09 -2.82 -20.10
N TYR A 282 34.75 -1.87 -19.23
CA TYR A 282 35.74 -1.08 -18.50
C TYR A 282 35.27 -0.77 -17.07
N VAL A 283 36.24 -0.59 -16.18
CA VAL A 283 35.99 -0.06 -14.84
C VAL A 283 35.86 1.46 -14.96
N HIS A 284 34.78 2.00 -14.44
CA HIS A 284 34.46 3.42 -14.49
C HIS A 284 35.08 4.13 -13.29
N ASP A 285 35.94 5.10 -13.57
CA ASP A 285 36.62 5.89 -12.55
C ASP A 285 35.71 7.00 -12.04
N TYR A 286 35.51 7.06 -10.73
CA TYR A 286 34.71 8.06 -10.05
C TYR A 286 35.13 8.18 -8.58
N VAL A 287 34.77 9.29 -7.95
CA VAL A 287 35.19 9.56 -6.57
C VAL A 287 34.26 8.89 -5.58
N HIS A 288 34.81 8.02 -4.75
CA HIS A 288 34.19 7.50 -3.54
C HIS A 288 35.26 7.28 -2.47
N SER A 289 34.88 7.34 -1.19
CA SER A 289 35.80 7.04 -0.08
C SER A 289 35.09 6.20 0.98
N ARG A 290 35.84 5.67 1.94
CA ARG A 290 35.29 4.96 3.11
C ARG A 290 35.12 5.90 4.31
N ASP A 291 35.19 7.21 4.10
CA ASP A 291 34.97 8.19 5.14
C ASP A 291 33.49 8.25 5.53
N GLY A 292 33.24 8.60 6.79
CA GLY A 292 31.90 8.73 7.32
C GLY A 292 31.08 7.44 7.22
N PHE A 293 29.82 7.58 6.81
CA PHE A 293 28.88 6.47 6.66
C PHE A 293 28.59 6.22 5.18
N ALA A 294 28.88 5.00 4.72
CA ALA A 294 28.50 4.48 3.41
C ALA A 294 28.82 5.43 2.24
N GLY A 295 30.11 5.76 2.07
CA GLY A 295 30.56 6.69 1.02
C GLY A 295 30.29 8.15 1.36
N ASP A 296 30.34 8.49 2.66
CA ASP A 296 30.05 9.82 3.19
C ASP A 296 28.67 10.40 2.81
N CYS A 297 27.67 9.52 2.66
CA CYS A 297 26.35 9.92 2.16
C CYS A 297 25.58 10.83 3.13
N VAL A 298 25.94 10.83 4.42
CA VAL A 298 25.40 11.75 5.44
C VAL A 298 25.86 13.18 5.15
N ALA A 299 27.16 13.41 4.91
CA ALA A 299 27.67 14.72 4.54
C ALA A 299 27.12 15.20 3.20
N ALA A 300 27.01 14.31 2.20
CA ALA A 300 26.40 14.64 0.92
C ALA A 300 24.91 15.05 1.05
N CYS A 301 24.14 14.35 1.91
CA CYS A 301 22.75 14.69 2.20
C CYS A 301 22.64 16.05 2.92
N GLN A 302 23.48 16.29 3.93
CA GLN A 302 23.51 17.56 4.66
C GLN A 302 23.99 18.73 3.80
N GLN A 303 24.97 18.53 2.91
CA GLN A 303 25.39 19.54 1.94
C GLN A 303 24.23 19.89 1.01
N HIS A 304 23.47 18.90 0.55
CA HIS A 304 22.26 19.15 -0.25
C HIS A 304 21.23 19.99 0.51
N PHE A 305 21.05 19.77 1.82
CA PHE A 305 20.21 20.64 2.65
C PHE A 305 20.67 22.09 2.63
N LEU A 306 21.97 22.34 2.79
CA LEU A 306 22.53 23.70 2.70
C LEU A 306 22.33 24.31 1.31
N ASP A 307 22.52 23.53 0.25
CA ASP A 307 22.30 23.99 -1.12
C ASP A 307 20.83 24.33 -1.39
N VAL A 308 19.88 23.62 -0.76
CA VAL A 308 18.46 23.96 -0.80
C VAL A 308 18.18 25.26 -0.04
N LEU A 309 18.78 25.45 1.15
CA LEU A 309 18.67 26.71 1.90
C LEU A 309 19.28 27.91 1.17
N ASP A 310 20.31 27.68 0.36
CA ASP A 310 20.94 28.68 -0.51
C ASP A 310 20.17 28.91 -1.82
N GLY A 311 19.09 28.15 -2.09
CA GLY A 311 18.33 28.22 -3.34
C GLY A 311 19.07 27.67 -4.57
N LYS A 312 20.16 26.91 -4.37
CA LYS A 312 20.95 26.27 -5.44
C LYS A 312 20.32 24.98 -5.95
N SER A 313 19.55 24.30 -5.10
CA SER A 313 18.95 23.00 -5.39
C SER A 313 17.49 22.93 -4.96
N LYS A 314 16.70 22.06 -5.63
CA LYS A 314 15.39 21.66 -5.13
C LYS A 314 15.55 20.58 -4.06
N CYS A 315 14.69 20.58 -3.06
CA CYS A 315 14.70 19.55 -2.02
C CYS A 315 14.27 18.20 -2.62
N GLU A 316 15.21 17.25 -2.74
CA GLU A 316 14.98 15.96 -3.40
C GLU A 316 14.18 14.97 -2.53
N THR A 317 14.22 15.17 -1.21
CA THR A 317 13.59 14.33 -0.20
C THR A 317 12.69 15.18 0.71
N ALA A 318 12.05 16.19 0.13
CA ALA A 318 10.99 16.93 0.81
C ALA A 318 9.89 15.95 1.29
N PRO A 319 9.16 16.25 2.38
CA PRO A 319 8.08 15.41 2.90
C PRO A 319 7.16 14.85 1.80
N GLN A 320 6.76 15.67 0.83
CA GLN A 320 5.88 15.27 -0.28
C GLN A 320 6.56 14.30 -1.26
N GLU A 321 7.87 14.42 -1.47
CA GLU A 321 8.64 13.49 -2.31
C GLU A 321 8.96 12.18 -1.57
N TYR A 322 9.17 12.26 -0.26
CA TYR A 322 9.38 11.09 0.59
C TYR A 322 8.08 10.30 0.82
N ARG A 323 6.92 10.97 0.78
CA ARG A 323 5.58 10.33 0.80
C ARG A 323 5.49 9.19 -0.21
N LYS A 324 5.97 9.41 -1.43
CA LYS A 324 5.94 8.43 -2.52
C LYS A 324 6.78 7.17 -2.19
N THR A 325 7.90 7.33 -1.50
CA THR A 325 8.69 6.20 -0.96
C THR A 325 7.88 5.44 0.09
N LEU A 326 7.27 6.14 1.05
CA LEU A 326 6.45 5.50 2.09
C LEU A 326 5.24 4.77 1.52
N GLN A 327 4.59 5.32 0.50
CA GLN A 327 3.49 4.65 -0.21
C GLN A 327 3.94 3.36 -0.89
N ALA A 328 5.12 3.37 -1.51
CA ALA A 328 5.71 2.16 -2.08
C ALA A 328 6.06 1.11 -1.01
N VAL A 329 6.57 1.53 0.15
CA VAL A 329 6.79 0.63 1.30
C VAL A 329 5.49 -0.03 1.76
N GLU A 330 4.42 0.75 1.94
CA GLU A 330 3.11 0.18 2.31
C GLU A 330 2.55 -0.75 1.22
N ALA A 331 2.75 -0.41 -0.06
CA ALA A 331 2.36 -1.25 -1.19
C ALA A 331 3.07 -2.60 -1.16
N VAL A 332 4.37 -2.62 -0.83
CA VAL A 332 5.18 -3.84 -0.70
C VAL A 332 4.65 -4.72 0.43
N TYR A 333 4.38 -4.16 1.62
CA TYR A 333 3.81 -4.93 2.72
C TYR A 333 2.42 -5.47 2.37
N GLU A 334 1.59 -4.68 1.69
CA GLU A 334 0.25 -5.10 1.29
C GLU A 334 0.31 -6.21 0.22
N SER A 335 1.23 -6.09 -0.74
CA SER A 335 1.46 -7.12 -1.74
C SER A 335 1.89 -8.44 -1.11
N ALA A 336 2.84 -8.39 -0.17
CA ALA A 336 3.31 -9.58 0.55
C ALA A 336 2.19 -10.22 1.37
N ARG A 337 1.36 -9.41 2.04
CA ARG A 337 0.21 -9.90 2.83
C ARG A 337 -0.83 -10.59 1.97
N ARG A 338 -1.09 -10.09 0.76
CA ARG A 338 -2.11 -10.63 -0.17
C ARG A 338 -1.56 -11.69 -1.13
N ASN A 339 -0.24 -11.83 -1.21
CA ASN A 339 0.46 -12.59 -2.25
C ASN A 339 -0.04 -12.23 -3.66
N HIS A 340 -0.24 -10.94 -3.92
CA HIS A 340 -0.76 -10.39 -5.18
C HIS A 340 -0.06 -9.09 -5.54
N PRO A 341 0.05 -8.73 -6.84
CA PRO A 341 0.56 -7.44 -7.24
C PRO A 341 -0.32 -6.28 -6.76
N VAL A 342 0.30 -5.15 -6.43
CA VAL A 342 -0.38 -3.92 -5.99
C VAL A 342 -0.01 -2.78 -6.92
N ILE A 343 -1.02 -2.10 -7.49
CA ILE A 343 -0.86 -0.91 -8.34
C ILE A 343 -0.91 0.35 -7.45
N LEU A 344 0.12 1.19 -7.45
CA LEU A 344 0.25 2.28 -6.48
C LEU A 344 -0.76 3.43 -6.69
N ARG A 345 -1.19 3.71 -7.92
CA ARG A 345 -2.29 4.66 -8.18
C ARG A 345 -3.59 4.25 -7.46
N SER A 346 -3.80 2.94 -7.24
CA SER A 346 -4.94 2.43 -6.46
C SER A 346 -4.75 2.58 -4.94
N LEU A 347 -3.50 2.73 -4.46
CA LEU A 347 -3.15 2.79 -3.05
C LEU A 347 -3.19 4.22 -2.48
N GLU A 348 -2.86 5.25 -3.26
CA GLU A 348 -2.99 6.66 -2.85
C GLU A 348 -4.41 6.98 -2.36
N SER A 349 -5.41 6.46 -3.09
CA SER A 349 -6.82 6.56 -2.70
C SER A 349 -7.17 5.77 -1.42
N ARG A 350 -6.43 4.69 -1.08
CA ARG A 350 -6.68 3.83 0.10
C ARG A 350 -5.93 4.25 1.36
N LEU A 351 -4.72 4.81 1.22
CA LEU A 351 -3.93 5.29 2.35
C LEU A 351 -4.48 6.60 2.94
N GLN A 352 -5.11 7.45 2.12
CA GLN A 352 -5.92 8.57 2.61
C GLN A 352 -7.16 8.10 3.40
N ILE A 353 -7.73 6.94 3.07
CA ILE A 353 -8.86 6.34 3.80
C ILE A 353 -8.39 5.84 5.18
N SER A 354 -7.22 5.22 5.29
CA SER A 354 -6.64 4.68 6.54
C SER A 354 -6.38 5.75 7.62
N THR A 355 -5.85 6.91 7.24
CA THR A 355 -5.63 8.06 8.15
C THR A 355 -6.95 8.65 8.63
N SER A 356 -7.93 8.79 7.75
CA SER A 356 -9.27 9.31 8.09
C SER A 356 -10.08 8.38 9.00
N LEU A 357 -9.77 7.08 9.02
CA LEU A 357 -10.45 6.07 9.85
C LEU A 357 -10.08 6.13 11.34
N ARG A 358 -8.90 6.67 11.70
CA ARG A 358 -8.45 6.78 13.11
C ARG A 358 -8.86 8.10 13.75
N GLU A 359 -8.86 9.20 13.02
CA GLU A 359 -9.35 10.51 13.51
C GLU A 359 -10.90 10.60 13.44
N GLY A 360 -11.54 9.78 12.60
CA GLY A 360 -12.98 9.77 12.33
C GLY A 360 -13.87 9.03 13.34
N ARG A 361 -13.35 8.48 14.45
CA ARG A 361 -14.23 7.91 15.50
C ARG A 361 -15.12 8.97 16.18
N ALA A 362 -14.88 10.26 15.94
CA ALA A 362 -15.62 11.35 16.55
C ALA A 362 -16.73 11.98 15.68
N LYS A 363 -16.89 11.67 14.39
CA LYS A 363 -17.99 12.25 13.59
C LYS A 363 -18.61 11.23 12.62
N ARG A 364 -19.85 10.85 12.92
CA ARG A 364 -20.71 10.02 12.09
C ARG A 364 -20.97 10.68 10.74
N GLY A 365 -20.83 9.89 9.68
CA GLY A 365 -21.64 9.92 8.45
C GLY A 365 -21.39 11.07 7.48
N GLU A 366 -20.35 10.97 6.65
CA GLU A 366 -20.31 11.57 5.30
C GLU A 366 -19.03 11.09 4.57
N GLY A 367 -19.16 10.12 3.66
CA GLY A 367 -18.05 9.67 2.82
C GLY A 367 -18.18 8.27 2.21
N ARG A 368 -19.06 7.43 2.75
CA ARG A 368 -19.43 6.11 2.20
C ARG A 368 -20.93 6.06 1.96
N ARG A 369 -21.33 5.89 0.70
CA ARG A 369 -22.72 5.65 0.30
C ARG A 369 -22.94 4.15 0.32
N VAL A 370 -23.75 3.67 1.26
CA VAL A 370 -24.19 2.27 1.29
C VAL A 370 -25.51 2.18 0.55
N ILE A 371 -25.53 1.41 -0.53
CA ILE A 371 -26.70 1.19 -1.37
C ILE A 371 -27.23 -0.20 -1.03
N ASP A 372 -28.50 -0.26 -0.66
CA ASP A 372 -29.21 -1.52 -0.47
C ASP A 372 -29.61 -2.09 -1.84
N LEU A 373 -29.07 -3.26 -2.16
CA LEU A 373 -29.32 -3.96 -3.41
C LEU A 373 -30.33 -5.10 -3.26
N SER A 374 -31.08 -5.11 -2.16
CA SER A 374 -32.05 -6.16 -1.87
C SER A 374 -33.47 -5.73 -2.22
N LEU A 375 -34.26 -6.67 -2.74
CA LEU A 375 -35.70 -6.54 -2.84
C LEU A 375 -36.32 -6.47 -1.43
N PRO A 376 -37.33 -5.60 -1.21
CA PRO A 376 -38.05 -5.57 0.06
C PRO A 376 -38.85 -6.87 0.25
N MET A 377 -38.66 -7.54 1.39
CA MET A 377 -39.46 -8.69 1.77
C MET A 377 -40.78 -8.21 2.37
N THR A 378 -41.90 -8.66 1.81
CA THR A 378 -43.25 -8.29 2.22
C THR A 378 -44.13 -9.52 2.26
N ASP A 379 -45.20 -9.51 3.06
CA ASP A 379 -46.13 -10.65 3.20
C ASP A 379 -46.87 -11.02 1.90
N SER A 380 -46.84 -10.11 0.90
CA SER A 380 -47.34 -10.37 -0.45
C SER A 380 -46.35 -11.12 -1.36
N MET A 381 -45.11 -11.32 -0.93
CA MET A 381 -44.07 -12.00 -1.71
C MET A 381 -44.27 -13.52 -1.64
N PRO A 382 -44.31 -14.23 -2.79
CA PRO A 382 -44.36 -15.68 -2.79
C PRO A 382 -43.19 -16.30 -1.99
N GLY A 383 -43.51 -17.18 -1.05
CA GLY A 383 -42.52 -17.86 -0.22
C GLY A 383 -42.02 -17.06 0.99
N PHE A 384 -42.58 -15.88 1.28
CA PHE A 384 -42.33 -15.14 2.52
C PHE A 384 -43.63 -14.95 3.31
N GLY A 385 -43.59 -15.21 4.61
CA GLY A 385 -44.73 -15.02 5.50
C GLY A 385 -44.33 -14.38 6.82
N ILE A 386 -45.13 -13.45 7.31
CA ILE A 386 -44.90 -12.73 8.58
C ILE A 386 -46.09 -12.92 9.53
N ALA A 387 -45.82 -13.45 10.73
CA ALA A 387 -46.87 -13.67 11.74
C ALA A 387 -46.46 -13.12 13.10
N ILE A 388 -47.33 -12.35 13.76
CA ILE A 388 -47.07 -11.83 15.10
C ILE A 388 -46.96 -13.00 16.08
N ALA A 389 -45.83 -13.11 16.77
CA ALA A 389 -45.59 -14.11 17.80
C ALA A 389 -45.80 -13.54 19.22
N LYS A 390 -45.45 -12.26 19.40
CA LYS A 390 -45.54 -11.50 20.66
C LYS A 390 -45.86 -10.04 20.38
N SER A 391 -46.56 -9.40 21.31
CA SER A 391 -46.99 -8.02 21.23
C SER A 391 -46.61 -7.25 22.49
N ILE A 392 -46.28 -5.96 22.35
CA ILE A 392 -46.03 -5.09 23.51
C ILE A 392 -47.23 -5.06 24.46
N GLU A 393 -48.46 -5.06 23.92
CA GLU A 393 -49.68 -4.99 24.73
C GLU A 393 -49.85 -6.20 25.66
N ASN A 394 -49.58 -7.42 25.17
CA ASN A 394 -49.80 -8.64 25.96
C ASN A 394 -48.54 -9.14 26.68
N GLU A 395 -47.36 -8.93 26.10
CA GLU A 395 -46.10 -9.50 26.59
C GLU A 395 -45.02 -8.48 26.96
N GLY A 396 -45.24 -7.19 26.69
CA GLY A 396 -44.27 -6.12 26.99
C GLY A 396 -43.16 -5.97 25.94
N TRP A 397 -43.16 -6.77 24.87
CA TRP A 397 -42.21 -6.70 23.75
C TRP A 397 -42.82 -7.30 22.48
N ASN A 398 -42.35 -6.85 21.31
CA ASN A 398 -42.79 -7.39 20.02
C ASN A 398 -41.84 -8.50 19.54
N ALA A 399 -42.42 -9.57 19.00
CA ALA A 399 -41.70 -10.53 18.17
C ALA A 399 -42.60 -11.11 17.10
N THR A 400 -41.95 -11.53 16.03
CA THR A 400 -42.60 -11.96 14.79
C THR A 400 -41.93 -13.23 14.30
N THR A 401 -42.72 -14.21 13.91
CA THR A 401 -42.27 -15.40 13.20
C THR A 401 -42.14 -15.06 11.72
N LEU A 402 -40.97 -15.32 11.15
CA LEU A 402 -40.72 -15.23 9.71
C LEU A 402 -40.71 -16.65 9.14
N THR A 403 -41.51 -16.88 8.10
CA THR A 403 -41.48 -18.11 7.29
C THR A 403 -40.85 -17.77 5.94
N MET A 404 -39.78 -18.45 5.56
CA MET A 404 -38.99 -18.11 4.37
C MET A 404 -38.73 -19.36 3.54
N TYR A 405 -39.08 -19.32 2.25
CA TYR A 405 -38.57 -20.22 1.23
C TYR A 405 -37.11 -19.84 0.93
N SER A 406 -36.21 -20.82 0.82
CA SER A 406 -34.75 -20.58 0.73
C SER A 406 -34.36 -19.65 -0.43
N HIS A 407 -35.09 -19.72 -1.54
CA HIS A 407 -34.86 -18.95 -2.76
C HIS A 407 -35.89 -17.83 -2.97
N THR A 408 -36.32 -17.17 -1.88
CA THR A 408 -37.25 -16.03 -1.95
C THR A 408 -36.54 -14.68 -1.85
N GLY A 409 -37.07 -13.68 -2.56
CA GLY A 409 -36.49 -12.33 -2.61
C GLY A 409 -35.08 -12.30 -3.18
N THR A 410 -34.25 -11.40 -2.67
CA THR A 410 -32.81 -11.41 -2.93
C THR A 410 -32.17 -12.51 -2.10
N HIS A 411 -31.51 -13.46 -2.75
CA HIS A 411 -31.02 -14.66 -2.08
C HIS A 411 -29.70 -15.15 -2.68
N MET A 412 -29.02 -16.01 -1.93
CA MET A 412 -27.82 -16.70 -2.36
C MET A 412 -28.11 -18.19 -2.46
N ASP A 413 -27.67 -18.79 -3.55
CA ASP A 413 -27.75 -20.23 -3.75
C ASP A 413 -26.49 -20.93 -3.26
N ALA A 414 -26.66 -22.13 -2.70
CA ALA A 414 -25.57 -23.05 -2.44
C ALA A 414 -25.45 -24.09 -3.56
N PRO A 415 -24.24 -24.63 -3.83
CA PRO A 415 -24.04 -25.72 -4.79
C PRO A 415 -25.00 -26.91 -4.61
N ARG A 416 -25.33 -27.27 -3.36
CA ARG A 416 -26.31 -28.30 -3.00
C ARG A 416 -27.65 -28.17 -3.74
N HIS A 417 -28.05 -26.96 -4.15
CA HIS A 417 -29.31 -26.70 -4.83
C HIS A 417 -29.46 -27.47 -6.15
N PHE A 418 -28.37 -27.60 -6.92
CA PHE A 418 -28.35 -28.30 -8.22
C PHE A 418 -27.30 -29.41 -8.33
N VAL A 419 -26.41 -29.53 -7.35
CA VAL A 419 -25.35 -30.55 -7.28
C VAL A 419 -25.60 -31.44 -6.04
N PRO A 420 -25.94 -32.73 -6.18
CA PRO A 420 -26.33 -33.59 -5.06
C PRO A 420 -25.34 -33.62 -3.88
N ASP A 421 -24.04 -33.63 -4.19
CA ASP A 421 -22.94 -33.64 -3.22
C ASP A 421 -22.26 -32.25 -3.10
N GLY A 422 -22.93 -31.19 -3.56
CA GLY A 422 -22.42 -29.83 -3.45
C GLY A 422 -22.44 -29.31 -2.02
N ASP A 423 -21.56 -28.36 -1.75
CA ASP A 423 -21.46 -27.66 -0.47
C ASP A 423 -22.78 -26.97 -0.11
N THR A 424 -23.07 -26.90 1.19
CA THR A 424 -24.21 -26.19 1.78
C THR A 424 -23.82 -24.80 2.24
N LEU A 425 -24.79 -23.92 2.53
CA LEU A 425 -24.50 -22.52 2.89
C LEU A 425 -23.55 -22.35 4.08
N ASP A 426 -23.62 -23.22 5.09
CA ASP A 426 -22.72 -23.19 6.26
C ASP A 426 -21.27 -23.58 5.93
N GLN A 427 -21.06 -24.20 4.77
CA GLN A 427 -19.75 -24.58 4.24
C GLN A 427 -19.20 -23.53 3.26
N GLN A 428 -20.00 -22.52 2.92
CA GLN A 428 -19.65 -21.48 1.96
C GLN A 428 -18.45 -20.65 2.44
N VAL A 429 -17.47 -20.47 1.56
CA VAL A 429 -16.31 -19.60 1.82
C VAL A 429 -16.77 -18.14 1.76
N LEU A 430 -16.92 -17.50 2.92
CA LEU A 430 -17.46 -16.14 3.04
C LEU A 430 -16.64 -15.08 2.28
N SER A 431 -15.35 -15.31 2.03
CA SER A 431 -14.54 -14.39 1.22
C SER A 431 -14.98 -14.34 -0.25
N ALA A 432 -15.73 -15.31 -0.75
CA ALA A 432 -16.36 -15.22 -2.08
C ALA A 432 -17.58 -14.30 -2.06
N CYS A 433 -18.32 -14.26 -0.94
CA CYS A 433 -19.56 -13.51 -0.74
C CYS A 433 -19.37 -11.99 -0.53
N CYS A 434 -18.14 -11.54 -0.32
CA CYS A 434 -17.81 -10.13 -0.15
C CYS A 434 -16.48 -9.75 -0.82
N GLY A 435 -16.38 -8.50 -1.26
CA GLY A 435 -15.15 -7.96 -1.85
C GLY A 435 -15.42 -6.98 -2.99
N PRO A 436 -14.35 -6.55 -3.68
CA PRO A 436 -14.46 -5.72 -4.87
C PRO A 436 -15.32 -6.39 -5.94
N ALA A 437 -16.22 -5.62 -6.52
CA ALA A 437 -17.14 -6.02 -7.57
C ALA A 437 -17.20 -4.98 -8.69
N ARG A 438 -17.60 -5.44 -9.86
CA ARG A 438 -17.67 -4.65 -11.09
C ARG A 438 -19.09 -4.71 -11.65
N LEU A 439 -19.57 -3.57 -12.17
CA LEU A 439 -20.89 -3.48 -12.76
C LEU A 439 -20.83 -3.84 -14.25
N VAL A 440 -21.49 -4.92 -14.66
CA VAL A 440 -21.74 -5.24 -16.06
C VAL A 440 -23.03 -4.53 -16.45
N ASN A 441 -22.90 -3.30 -16.99
CA ASN A 441 -24.04 -2.44 -17.27
C ASN A 441 -24.69 -2.77 -18.61
N LEU A 442 -25.84 -3.44 -18.55
CA LEU A 442 -26.69 -3.87 -19.67
C LEU A 442 -28.12 -3.32 -19.52
N ALA A 443 -28.22 -2.08 -19.00
CA ALA A 443 -29.49 -1.40 -18.70
C ALA A 443 -30.51 -1.48 -19.85
N ASP A 444 -31.79 -1.43 -19.48
CA ASP A 444 -32.92 -1.55 -20.39
C ASP A 444 -32.92 -2.84 -21.23
N SER A 445 -32.55 -3.96 -20.59
CA SER A 445 -32.47 -5.26 -21.24
C SER A 445 -33.83 -5.71 -21.78
N ALA A 446 -33.84 -6.21 -23.02
CA ALA A 446 -35.04 -6.72 -23.67
C ALA A 446 -35.57 -7.99 -22.97
N PRO A 447 -36.89 -8.22 -22.97
CA PRO A 447 -37.47 -9.49 -22.55
C PRO A 447 -36.78 -10.70 -23.18
N ARG A 448 -36.43 -11.69 -22.36
CA ARG A 448 -35.75 -12.93 -22.77
C ARG A 448 -34.44 -12.68 -23.52
N ARG A 449 -33.73 -11.58 -23.24
CA ARG A 449 -32.37 -11.35 -23.78
C ARG A 449 -31.42 -12.44 -23.30
N SER A 450 -30.59 -12.96 -24.18
CA SER A 450 -29.50 -13.87 -23.83
C SER A 450 -28.23 -13.04 -23.70
N ILE A 451 -27.60 -13.07 -22.54
CA ILE A 451 -26.39 -12.32 -22.23
C ILE A 451 -25.20 -13.23 -22.56
N GLY A 452 -24.34 -12.78 -23.47
CA GLY A 452 -23.16 -13.49 -23.95
C GLY A 452 -21.83 -12.89 -23.51
N ILE A 453 -20.72 -13.48 -23.95
CA ILE A 453 -19.35 -13.04 -23.64
C ILE A 453 -19.08 -11.63 -24.19
N GLU A 454 -19.59 -11.33 -25.37
CA GLU A 454 -19.45 -10.01 -26.00
C GLU A 454 -20.09 -8.90 -25.16
N ASP A 455 -21.24 -9.18 -24.52
CA ASP A 455 -21.90 -8.21 -23.63
C ASP A 455 -21.01 -7.86 -22.43
N VAL A 456 -20.37 -8.87 -21.83
CA VAL A 456 -19.48 -8.68 -20.68
C VAL A 456 -18.21 -7.95 -21.10
N THR A 457 -17.55 -8.42 -22.16
CA THR A 457 -16.28 -7.84 -22.61
C THR A 457 -16.45 -6.43 -23.19
N ALA A 458 -17.59 -6.11 -23.80
CA ALA A 458 -17.90 -4.74 -24.22
C ALA A 458 -18.17 -3.81 -23.03
N ALA A 459 -18.82 -4.30 -21.97
CA ALA A 459 -19.15 -3.48 -20.80
C ALA A 459 -17.95 -3.20 -19.90
N ILE A 460 -17.10 -4.20 -19.65
CA ILE A 460 -16.05 -4.12 -18.64
C ILE A 460 -14.65 -4.51 -19.15
N GLY A 461 -14.49 -4.87 -20.42
CA GLY A 461 -13.22 -5.30 -20.97
C GLY A 461 -12.80 -6.67 -20.44
N GLN A 462 -11.55 -6.78 -19.97
CA GLN A 462 -11.00 -8.05 -19.49
C GLN A 462 -11.56 -8.42 -18.10
N VAL A 463 -11.85 -9.71 -17.91
CA VAL A 463 -12.23 -10.32 -16.63
C VAL A 463 -11.02 -11.06 -16.05
N TYR A 464 -10.84 -10.96 -14.74
CA TYR A 464 -9.72 -11.56 -14.02
C TYR A 464 -10.20 -12.59 -12.98
N PRO A 465 -9.35 -13.58 -12.64
CA PRO A 465 -9.61 -14.50 -11.53
C PRO A 465 -9.99 -13.78 -10.23
N GLY A 466 -11.07 -14.23 -9.60
CA GLY A 466 -11.60 -13.66 -8.37
C GLY A 466 -12.55 -12.46 -8.56
N ASP A 467 -12.82 -12.04 -9.80
CA ASP A 467 -13.78 -10.97 -10.10
C ASP A 467 -15.18 -11.32 -9.58
N ARG A 468 -15.94 -10.29 -9.18
CA ARG A 468 -17.35 -10.38 -8.82
C ARG A 468 -18.14 -9.49 -9.75
N LEU A 469 -19.06 -10.07 -10.51
CA LEU A 469 -19.73 -9.37 -11.59
C LEU A 469 -21.21 -9.20 -11.26
N LEU A 470 -21.68 -7.96 -11.15
CA LEU A 470 -23.12 -7.67 -10.99
C LEU A 470 -23.71 -7.23 -12.33
N PHE A 471 -24.70 -7.96 -12.82
CA PHE A 471 -25.33 -7.72 -14.11
C PHE A 471 -26.53 -6.78 -13.93
N ARG A 472 -26.32 -5.51 -14.28
CA ARG A 472 -27.40 -4.52 -14.31
C ARG A 472 -28.17 -4.66 -15.61
N THR A 473 -29.45 -4.96 -15.52
CA THR A 473 -30.39 -5.13 -16.64
C THR A 473 -31.62 -4.23 -16.52
N ASP A 474 -31.71 -3.47 -15.42
CA ASP A 474 -32.88 -2.74 -14.92
C ASP A 474 -34.11 -3.66 -14.75
N TRP A 475 -33.90 -4.98 -14.59
CA TRP A 475 -34.98 -5.97 -14.57
C TRP A 475 -35.77 -5.97 -13.27
N HIS A 476 -35.16 -5.53 -12.17
CA HIS A 476 -35.81 -5.40 -10.86
C HIS A 476 -37.07 -4.51 -10.93
N ARG A 477 -37.16 -3.58 -11.89
CA ARG A 477 -38.34 -2.71 -12.10
C ARG A 477 -39.61 -3.48 -12.46
N ARG A 478 -39.48 -4.75 -12.89
CA ARG A 478 -40.63 -5.63 -13.19
C ARG A 478 -41.06 -6.47 -11.98
N PHE A 479 -40.36 -6.39 -10.86
CA PHE A 479 -40.68 -7.14 -9.64
C PHE A 479 -42.16 -6.97 -9.26
N GLY A 480 -42.81 -8.07 -8.88
CA GLY A 480 -44.25 -8.13 -8.61
C GLY A 480 -45.13 -8.36 -9.85
N THR A 481 -44.58 -8.43 -11.06
CA THR A 481 -45.32 -8.78 -12.29
C THR A 481 -44.98 -10.20 -12.78
N PRO A 482 -45.87 -10.87 -13.54
CA PRO A 482 -45.56 -12.15 -14.17
C PRO A 482 -44.33 -12.10 -15.09
N ALA A 483 -44.08 -10.97 -15.73
CA ALA A 483 -42.95 -10.78 -16.64
C ALA A 483 -41.60 -10.91 -15.92
N TYR A 484 -41.50 -10.50 -14.65
CA TYR A 484 -40.28 -10.63 -13.85
C TYR A 484 -39.73 -12.06 -13.85
N ARG A 485 -40.63 -13.04 -13.73
CA ARG A 485 -40.31 -14.47 -13.72
C ARG A 485 -40.29 -15.10 -15.12
N ASN A 486 -41.20 -14.71 -16.01
CA ASN A 486 -41.43 -15.46 -17.26
C ASN A 486 -40.71 -14.89 -18.50
N GLU A 487 -40.11 -13.71 -18.35
CA GLU A 487 -39.45 -13.00 -19.44
C GLU A 487 -38.02 -12.57 -19.09
N LEU A 488 -37.41 -13.17 -18.07
CA LEU A 488 -36.13 -12.72 -17.56
C LEU A 488 -35.00 -12.70 -18.61
N PRO A 489 -34.11 -11.70 -18.59
CA PRO A 489 -32.82 -11.81 -19.23
C PRO A 489 -32.00 -12.85 -18.45
N ARG A 490 -31.15 -13.59 -19.17
CA ARG A 490 -30.38 -14.69 -18.61
C ARG A 490 -29.04 -14.83 -19.29
N ILE A 491 -28.06 -15.40 -18.59
CA ILE A 491 -26.76 -15.70 -19.19
C ILE A 491 -26.87 -16.92 -20.10
N SER A 492 -26.08 -16.94 -21.18
CA SER A 492 -25.96 -18.15 -22.00
C SER A 492 -25.10 -19.20 -21.28
N LEU A 493 -25.29 -20.48 -21.63
CA LEU A 493 -24.42 -21.57 -21.15
C LEU A 493 -22.95 -21.37 -21.58
N GLU A 494 -22.74 -20.75 -22.74
CA GLU A 494 -21.41 -20.36 -23.22
C GLU A 494 -20.77 -19.34 -22.27
N LEU A 495 -21.52 -18.31 -21.87
CA LEU A 495 -21.04 -17.33 -20.90
C LEU A 495 -20.77 -17.98 -19.54
N ALA A 496 -21.63 -18.87 -19.06
CA ALA A 496 -21.40 -19.60 -17.80
C ALA A 496 -20.06 -20.37 -17.82
N ARG A 497 -19.77 -21.12 -18.90
CA ARG A 497 -18.48 -21.82 -19.06
C ARG A 497 -17.31 -20.87 -19.11
N TRP A 498 -17.46 -19.75 -19.81
CA TRP A 498 -16.42 -18.73 -19.93
C TRP A 498 -16.11 -18.08 -18.57
N LEU A 499 -17.11 -17.78 -17.75
CA LEU A 499 -16.94 -17.23 -16.39
C LEU A 499 -16.17 -18.21 -15.49
N VAL A 500 -16.46 -19.50 -15.58
CA VAL A 500 -15.72 -20.55 -14.86
C VAL A 500 -14.27 -20.63 -15.31
N GLN A 501 -14.02 -20.59 -16.63
CA GLN A 501 -12.66 -20.59 -17.19
C GLN A 501 -11.82 -19.37 -16.75
N HIS A 502 -12.48 -18.26 -16.41
CA HIS A 502 -11.85 -17.05 -15.92
C HIS A 502 -11.83 -16.95 -14.38
N GLU A 503 -12.21 -18.04 -13.68
CA GLU A 503 -12.19 -18.12 -12.21
C GLU A 503 -12.97 -16.98 -11.52
N VAL A 504 -14.12 -16.59 -12.09
CA VAL A 504 -15.00 -15.59 -11.49
C VAL A 504 -15.51 -16.10 -10.14
N ALA A 505 -15.38 -15.29 -9.09
CA ALA A 505 -15.75 -15.70 -7.74
C ALA A 505 -17.27 -15.66 -7.50
N LEU A 506 -17.95 -14.65 -8.06
CA LEU A 506 -19.38 -14.43 -7.83
C LEU A 506 -20.02 -13.75 -9.03
N ILE A 507 -21.25 -14.15 -9.33
CA ILE A 507 -22.16 -13.37 -10.16
C ILE A 507 -23.41 -12.98 -9.38
N GLY A 508 -23.88 -11.75 -9.62
CA GLY A 508 -25.14 -11.26 -9.08
C GLY A 508 -26.04 -10.76 -10.18
N VAL A 509 -27.32 -11.12 -10.14
CA VAL A 509 -28.29 -10.76 -11.18
C VAL A 509 -29.58 -10.18 -10.58
N GLU A 510 -30.21 -9.25 -11.28
CA GLU A 510 -31.51 -8.68 -10.86
C GLU A 510 -32.73 -9.60 -11.07
N PRO A 511 -32.80 -10.44 -12.12
CA PRO A 511 -33.92 -11.37 -12.27
C PRO A 511 -33.95 -12.43 -11.17
N PRO A 512 -35.07 -13.17 -11.04
CA PRO A 512 -35.21 -14.21 -10.03
C PRO A 512 -34.42 -15.48 -10.35
N SER A 513 -33.68 -15.51 -11.47
CA SER A 513 -32.70 -16.55 -11.77
C SER A 513 -31.65 -16.09 -12.77
N VAL A 514 -30.47 -16.72 -12.79
CA VAL A 514 -29.45 -16.58 -13.84
C VAL A 514 -29.83 -17.28 -15.15
N ALA A 515 -30.83 -18.18 -15.14
CA ALA A 515 -31.27 -18.99 -16.28
C ALA A 515 -32.81 -19.08 -16.39
N ASP A 516 -33.34 -19.47 -17.55
CA ASP A 516 -34.80 -19.53 -17.77
C ASP A 516 -35.49 -20.57 -16.87
N VAL A 517 -36.26 -20.10 -15.90
CA VAL A 517 -37.02 -20.91 -14.94
C VAL A 517 -38.15 -21.75 -15.58
N ASN A 518 -38.48 -21.50 -16.84
CA ASN A 518 -39.46 -22.28 -17.61
C ASN A 518 -38.79 -23.34 -18.51
N ASN A 519 -37.46 -23.38 -18.55
CA ASN A 519 -36.67 -24.35 -19.31
C ASN A 519 -35.76 -25.13 -18.37
N LEU A 520 -36.25 -26.26 -17.85
CA LEU A 520 -35.54 -27.06 -16.83
C LEU A 520 -34.13 -27.49 -17.26
N ALA A 521 -33.94 -27.80 -18.55
CA ALA A 521 -32.64 -28.21 -19.06
C ALA A 521 -31.63 -27.05 -19.00
N GLU A 522 -32.01 -25.88 -19.50
CA GLU A 522 -31.17 -24.68 -19.43
C GLU A 522 -30.90 -24.24 -17.99
N LEU A 523 -31.94 -24.24 -17.15
CA LEU A 523 -31.84 -23.92 -15.72
C LEU A 523 -30.80 -24.82 -15.06
N THR A 524 -30.89 -26.13 -15.27
CA THR A 524 -30.00 -27.11 -14.64
C THR A 524 -28.56 -26.98 -15.18
N ASP A 525 -28.39 -26.89 -16.50
CA ASP A 525 -27.07 -26.84 -17.13
C ASP A 525 -26.27 -25.60 -16.71
N VAL A 526 -26.92 -24.42 -16.65
CA VAL A 526 -26.26 -23.17 -16.26
C VAL A 526 -25.85 -23.20 -14.79
N HIS A 527 -26.76 -23.58 -13.88
CA HIS A 527 -26.46 -23.62 -12.44
C HIS A 527 -25.37 -24.65 -12.13
N GLN A 528 -25.48 -25.86 -12.66
CA GLN A 528 -24.45 -26.89 -12.46
C GLN A 528 -23.10 -26.45 -13.01
N THR A 529 -23.05 -25.81 -14.16
CA THR A 529 -21.79 -25.28 -14.73
C THR A 529 -21.13 -24.30 -13.77
N LEU A 530 -21.89 -23.32 -13.26
CA LEU A 530 -21.37 -22.30 -12.34
C LEU A 530 -20.93 -22.90 -11.00
N PHE A 531 -21.75 -23.76 -10.39
CA PHE A 531 -21.43 -24.36 -9.09
C PHE A 531 -20.24 -25.31 -9.14
N VAL A 532 -20.15 -26.17 -10.17
CA VAL A 532 -18.99 -27.05 -10.37
C VAL A 532 -17.72 -26.23 -10.58
N GLY A 533 -17.84 -25.04 -11.18
CA GLY A 533 -16.75 -24.08 -11.34
C GLY A 533 -16.45 -23.21 -10.11
N GLY A 534 -17.19 -23.37 -9.01
CA GLY A 534 -16.98 -22.60 -7.78
C GLY A 534 -17.49 -21.15 -7.82
N VAL A 535 -18.35 -20.79 -8.77
CA VAL A 535 -18.93 -19.45 -8.88
C VAL A 535 -20.12 -19.32 -7.94
N VAL A 536 -20.09 -18.33 -7.04
CA VAL A 536 -21.22 -18.02 -6.15
C VAL A 536 -22.31 -17.28 -6.93
N ILE A 537 -23.57 -17.60 -6.65
CA ILE A 537 -24.73 -16.99 -7.32
C ILE A 537 -25.55 -16.20 -6.29
N VAL A 538 -25.84 -14.93 -6.62
CA VAL A 538 -26.81 -14.09 -5.90
C VAL A 538 -27.88 -13.62 -6.87
N GLU A 539 -29.13 -13.95 -6.59
CA GLU A 539 -30.26 -13.68 -7.50
C GLU A 539 -31.26 -12.70 -6.88
N GLY A 540 -32.07 -12.08 -7.74
CA GLY A 540 -33.08 -11.14 -7.31
C GLY A 540 -32.52 -9.84 -6.72
N LEU A 541 -31.37 -9.36 -7.20
CA LEU A 541 -30.85 -8.04 -6.83
C LEU A 541 -31.77 -6.91 -7.29
N ALA A 542 -31.67 -5.76 -6.62
CA ALA A 542 -32.40 -4.55 -6.95
C ALA A 542 -31.47 -3.32 -6.93
N HIS A 543 -31.94 -2.21 -7.49
CA HIS A 543 -31.30 -0.89 -7.38
C HIS A 543 -29.85 -0.82 -7.88
N LEU A 544 -29.43 -1.72 -8.77
CA LEU A 544 -28.11 -1.63 -9.41
C LEU A 544 -27.95 -0.33 -10.23
N ASP A 545 -29.07 0.30 -10.62
CA ASP A 545 -29.10 1.62 -11.24
C ASP A 545 -28.72 2.78 -10.32
N SER A 546 -28.69 2.53 -9.00
CA SER A 546 -28.20 3.49 -8.02
C SER A 546 -26.67 3.49 -7.91
N ILE A 547 -25.96 2.55 -8.54
CA ILE A 547 -24.48 2.49 -8.56
C ILE A 547 -23.99 3.35 -9.72
N ASP A 548 -23.19 4.37 -9.41
CA ASP A 548 -22.68 5.40 -10.33
C ASP A 548 -21.16 5.27 -10.57
N VAL A 549 -20.58 4.12 -10.25
CA VAL A 549 -19.15 3.81 -10.39
C VAL A 549 -18.97 2.41 -10.97
N ASP A 550 -17.87 2.19 -11.69
CA ASP A 550 -17.57 0.90 -12.32
C ASP A 550 -17.10 -0.17 -11.33
N GLU A 551 -16.48 0.25 -10.22
CA GLU A 551 -15.95 -0.61 -9.16
C GLU A 551 -16.44 -0.17 -7.79
N PHE A 552 -16.89 -1.12 -6.99
CA PHE A 552 -17.42 -0.90 -5.64
C PHE A 552 -17.19 -2.13 -4.76
N GLU A 553 -17.37 -2.00 -3.45
CA GLU A 553 -17.38 -3.17 -2.57
C GLU A 553 -18.78 -3.77 -2.54
N PHE A 554 -18.91 -5.07 -2.85
CA PHE A 554 -20.15 -5.82 -2.73
C PHE A 554 -20.12 -6.72 -1.50
N VAL A 555 -21.24 -6.81 -0.79
CA VAL A 555 -21.41 -7.71 0.35
C VAL A 555 -22.79 -8.35 0.27
N ALA A 556 -22.83 -9.68 0.23
CA ALA A 556 -24.06 -10.47 0.35
C ALA A 556 -23.78 -11.71 1.19
N LEU A 557 -24.04 -11.63 2.50
CA LEU A 557 -23.78 -12.72 3.43
C LEU A 557 -25.07 -13.48 3.74
N PRO A 558 -25.14 -14.80 3.51
CA PRO A 558 -26.29 -15.61 3.90
C PRO A 558 -26.34 -15.83 5.41
N LEU A 559 -27.53 -16.18 5.90
CA LEU A 559 -27.63 -16.76 7.24
C LEU A 559 -26.83 -18.07 7.26
N ASN A 560 -26.20 -18.36 8.39
CA ASN A 560 -25.46 -19.61 8.60
C ASN A 560 -26.41 -20.79 8.85
N VAL A 561 -27.15 -21.20 7.82
CA VAL A 561 -28.14 -22.28 7.86
C VAL A 561 -27.44 -23.61 7.58
N VAL A 562 -27.31 -24.43 8.62
CA VAL A 562 -26.71 -25.77 8.51
C VAL A 562 -27.51 -26.62 7.52
N GLY A 563 -26.83 -27.09 6.47
CA GLY A 563 -27.45 -27.91 5.44
C GLY A 563 -28.34 -27.15 4.45
N GLY A 564 -28.29 -25.81 4.43
CA GLY A 564 -29.13 -24.98 3.56
C GLY A 564 -28.75 -25.07 2.07
N ASP A 565 -29.76 -25.11 1.20
CA ASP A 565 -29.65 -25.08 -0.27
C ASP A 565 -29.68 -23.65 -0.85
N GLY A 566 -30.25 -22.71 -0.11
CA GLY A 566 -30.27 -21.29 -0.42
C GLY A 566 -30.75 -20.49 0.78
N CYS A 567 -30.55 -19.18 0.76
CA CYS A 567 -31.02 -18.30 1.83
C CYS A 567 -31.20 -16.87 1.33
N PRO A 568 -32.28 -16.17 1.75
CA PRO A 568 -32.38 -14.73 1.60
C PRO A 568 -31.15 -14.01 2.18
N VAL A 569 -30.68 -12.98 1.48
CA VAL A 569 -29.52 -12.18 1.87
C VAL A 569 -29.84 -10.69 1.87
N ARG A 570 -29.15 -9.95 2.74
CA ARG A 570 -29.07 -8.49 2.61
C ARG A 570 -27.86 -8.16 1.75
N ALA A 571 -28.09 -7.91 0.47
CA ALA A 571 -27.06 -7.49 -0.47
C ALA A 571 -26.88 -5.97 -0.41
N ILE A 572 -25.63 -5.50 -0.31
CA ILE A 572 -25.29 -4.08 -0.33
C ILE A 572 -24.10 -3.80 -1.25
N ALA A 573 -24.09 -2.59 -1.81
CA ALA A 573 -22.89 -1.98 -2.39
C ALA A 573 -22.39 -0.84 -1.49
N ILE A 574 -21.09 -0.75 -1.31
CA ILE A 574 -20.45 0.38 -0.62
C ILE A 574 -19.65 1.17 -1.65
N VAL A 575 -20.09 2.41 -1.89
CA VAL A 575 -19.54 3.33 -2.88
C VAL A 575 -18.87 4.51 -2.16
N ASP A 576 -17.60 4.77 -2.44
CA ASP A 576 -16.87 5.92 -1.87
C ASP A 576 -17.18 7.20 -2.66
N SER A 577 -17.72 8.23 -1.98
CA SER A 577 -18.33 9.42 -2.61
C SER A 577 -17.34 10.44 -3.20
N ARG A 578 -16.03 10.15 -3.27
CA ARG A 578 -14.97 11.16 -3.56
C ARG A 578 -14.12 10.86 -4.81
N ARG A 579 -14.66 10.16 -5.80
CA ARG A 579 -14.02 9.94 -7.10
C ARG A 579 -14.72 10.72 -8.23
N HIS A 580 -14.89 12.04 -8.11
CA HIS A 580 -15.30 12.89 -9.23
C HIS A 580 -14.72 14.31 -9.08
N SER A 581 -13.51 14.51 -9.61
CA SER A 581 -13.05 15.77 -10.23
C SER A 581 -11.70 15.53 -10.91
#